data_AF-A0A1A3CE77-F1
#
_entry.id   AF-A0A1A3CE77-F1
#
_cell.length_a   1.000
_cell.length_b   1.000
_cell.length_c   1.000
_cell.angle_alpha   90.00
_cell.angle_beta   90.00
_cell.angle_gamma   90.00
#
_symmetry.space_group_name_H-M   'P 1'
#
loop_
_entity.id
_entity.type
_entity.pdbx_description
1 polymer ?
#
loop_
_entity_poly.entity_id
_entity_poly.type
_entity_poly.pdbx_seq_one_letter_code
_entity_poly.pdbx_strand_id
1 'polypeptide(L)'
;MIALATLLALVNQVSGTPYIPGGDSPAGTDCSGLASWVANAAVERPVFGSRFNTGNEEAALAARGFQYGTAPNALVIGWNGGHTAVTLPDGTPVSSGEGGGVRIGGAGAYQAGFTHHMFLPMDLDLPEGELPPPPEAPVELVDAVAPAPAPEVASPAPEFAPPAPEPAPEMAPEPGPPGDPGMADA
;
A
#
# COMPACT_ATOMS: atom_id res chain seq x y z
N MET A 1 -20.92 -14.42 -4.96
CA MET A 1 -19.95 -13.44 -5.50
C MET A 1 -20.41 -12.08 -5.03
N ILE A 2 -19.56 -11.34 -4.34
CA ILE A 2 -19.93 -10.04 -3.79
C ILE A 2 -20.07 -9.01 -4.91
N ALA A 3 -21.05 -8.11 -4.80
CA ALA A 3 -21.23 -7.03 -5.76
C ALA A 3 -20.11 -5.99 -5.64
N LEU A 4 -19.67 -5.41 -6.77
CA LEU A 4 -18.71 -4.30 -6.81
C LEU A 4 -19.11 -3.17 -5.85
N ALA A 5 -20.41 -2.84 -5.77
CA ALA A 5 -20.93 -1.80 -4.91
C ALA A 5 -20.58 -2.00 -3.42
N THR A 6 -20.55 -3.24 -2.94
CA THR A 6 -20.17 -3.53 -1.54
C THR A 6 -18.69 -3.32 -1.30
N LEU A 7 -17.84 -3.65 -2.28
CA LEU A 7 -16.41 -3.41 -2.20
C LEU A 7 -16.08 -1.91 -2.19
N LEU A 8 -16.75 -1.15 -3.06
CA LEU A 8 -16.67 0.31 -3.08
C LEU A 8 -17.16 0.92 -1.77
N ALA A 9 -18.28 0.44 -1.22
CA ALA A 9 -18.79 0.91 0.06
C ALA A 9 -17.79 0.66 1.19
N LEU A 10 -17.16 -0.52 1.24
CA LEU A 10 -16.11 -0.83 2.20
C LEU A 10 -14.93 0.15 2.07
N VAL A 11 -14.39 0.32 0.86
CA VAL A 11 -13.24 1.21 0.62
C VAL A 11 -13.55 2.65 1.01
N ASN A 12 -14.72 3.15 0.64
CA ASN A 12 -15.15 4.49 1.04
C ASN A 12 -15.29 4.62 2.57
N GLN A 13 -15.79 3.59 3.25
CA GLN A 13 -15.92 3.57 4.70
C GLN A 13 -14.56 3.58 5.42
N VAL A 14 -13.56 2.87 4.89
CA VAL A 14 -12.23 2.78 5.52
C VAL A 14 -11.26 3.86 5.05
N SER A 15 -11.64 4.68 4.07
CA SER A 15 -10.83 5.81 3.61
C SER A 15 -10.50 6.77 4.76
N GLY A 16 -9.24 7.18 4.88
CA GLY A 16 -8.74 7.99 6.00
C GLY A 16 -8.33 7.20 7.25
N THR A 17 -8.49 5.87 7.26
CA THR A 17 -7.98 5.03 8.35
C THR A 17 -6.45 5.18 8.48
N PRO A 18 -5.90 5.43 9.68
CA PRO A 18 -4.46 5.66 9.85
C PRO A 18 -3.60 4.47 9.46
N TYR A 19 -2.36 4.75 9.03
CA TYR A 19 -1.36 3.72 8.80
C TYR A 19 -0.80 3.21 10.14
N ILE A 20 -0.98 1.92 10.40
CA ILE A 20 -0.40 1.24 11.56
C ILE A 20 0.28 -0.04 11.07
N PRO A 21 1.62 -0.18 11.21
CA PRO A 21 2.31 -1.43 10.90
C PRO A 21 1.66 -2.64 11.58
N GLY A 22 1.29 -3.66 10.82
CA GLY A 22 0.60 -4.85 11.31
C GLY A 22 -0.87 -4.64 11.70
N GLY A 23 -1.44 -3.46 11.46
CA GLY A 23 -2.83 -3.14 11.78
C GLY A 23 -3.83 -3.99 10.99
N ASP A 24 -4.91 -4.39 11.67
CA ASP A 24 -6.01 -5.19 11.13
C ASP A 24 -7.32 -4.85 11.85
N SER A 25 -7.58 -3.55 12.01
CA SER A 25 -8.81 -3.04 12.64
C SER A 25 -9.19 -1.67 12.07
N PRO A 26 -10.43 -1.19 12.33
CA PRO A 26 -10.82 0.18 11.98
C PRO A 26 -9.94 1.28 12.59
N ALA A 27 -9.14 0.99 13.64
CA ALA A 27 -8.24 1.97 14.24
C ALA A 27 -6.96 2.20 13.40
N GLY A 28 -6.64 1.30 12.48
CA GLY A 28 -5.47 1.45 11.61
C GLY A 28 -5.07 0.17 10.87
N THR A 29 -4.41 0.36 9.73
CA THR A 29 -3.91 -0.73 8.87
C THR A 29 -2.65 -0.36 8.10
N ASP A 30 -1.79 -1.35 7.85
CA ASP A 30 -0.71 -1.20 6.88
C ASP A 30 -1.19 -1.49 5.45
N CYS A 31 -0.27 -1.42 4.47
CA CYS A 31 -0.54 -1.69 3.06
C CYS A 31 -1.16 -3.09 2.86
N SER A 32 -0.55 -4.10 3.47
CA SER A 32 -0.99 -5.49 3.36
C SER A 32 -2.26 -5.83 4.13
N GLY A 33 -2.53 -5.13 5.23
CA GLY A 33 -3.77 -5.23 5.97
C GLY A 33 -4.94 -4.71 5.14
N LEU A 34 -4.77 -3.58 4.45
CA LEU A 34 -5.80 -3.06 3.54
C LEU A 34 -6.04 -4.03 2.38
N ALA A 35 -4.97 -4.54 1.75
CA ALA A 35 -5.09 -5.55 0.70
C ALA A 35 -5.83 -6.79 1.20
N SER A 36 -5.57 -7.20 2.45
CA SER A 36 -6.27 -8.32 3.10
C SER A 36 -7.76 -8.05 3.29
N TRP A 37 -8.13 -6.86 3.75
CA TRP A 37 -9.53 -6.48 3.94
C TRP A 37 -10.31 -6.55 2.65
N VAL A 38 -9.75 -5.97 1.58
CA VAL A 38 -10.36 -5.96 0.27
C VAL A 38 -10.45 -7.37 -0.29
N ALA A 39 -9.37 -8.16 -0.23
CA ALA A 39 -9.38 -9.55 -0.69
C ALA A 39 -10.36 -10.43 0.10
N ASN A 40 -10.46 -10.25 1.42
CA ASN A 40 -11.41 -10.98 2.27
C ASN A 40 -12.85 -10.62 1.91
N ALA A 41 -13.16 -9.32 1.78
CA ALA A 41 -14.47 -8.86 1.38
C ALA A 41 -14.88 -9.41 0.00
N ALA A 42 -13.94 -9.40 -0.96
CA ALA A 42 -14.17 -9.90 -2.32
C ALA A 42 -14.62 -11.37 -2.37
N VAL A 43 -14.21 -12.17 -1.40
CA VAL A 43 -14.57 -13.59 -1.29
C VAL A 43 -15.50 -13.90 -0.11
N GLU A 44 -16.24 -12.88 0.35
CA GLU A 44 -17.29 -13.01 1.37
C GLU A 44 -16.78 -13.57 2.70
N ARG A 45 -15.51 -13.29 3.03
CA ARG A 45 -14.88 -13.62 4.32
C ARG A 45 -14.98 -12.43 5.29
N PRO A 46 -14.87 -12.67 6.61
CA PRO A 46 -14.71 -11.57 7.57
C PRO A 46 -13.55 -10.66 7.15
N VAL A 47 -13.83 -9.35 7.08
CA VAL A 47 -12.86 -8.34 6.64
C VAL A 47 -11.60 -8.38 7.50
N PHE A 48 -11.79 -8.41 8.82
CA PHE A 48 -10.73 -8.45 9.83
C PHE A 48 -10.45 -9.88 10.34
N GLY A 49 -9.29 -10.08 10.96
CA GLY A 49 -8.94 -11.30 11.69
C GLY A 49 -8.39 -12.43 10.82
N SER A 50 -8.32 -12.23 9.50
CA SER A 50 -7.66 -13.16 8.58
C SER A 50 -6.73 -12.43 7.61
N ARG A 51 -5.85 -11.56 8.15
CA ARG A 51 -4.86 -10.81 7.36
C ARG A 51 -3.74 -11.67 6.78
N PHE A 52 -3.08 -11.13 5.76
CA PHE A 52 -1.79 -11.57 5.22
C PHE A 52 -0.80 -10.39 5.22
N ASN A 53 0.45 -10.67 4.83
CA ASN A 53 1.52 -9.69 4.61
C ASN A 53 2.22 -9.99 3.29
N THR A 54 3.05 -9.06 2.79
CA THR A 54 3.74 -9.20 1.49
C THR A 54 4.59 -10.48 1.38
N GLY A 55 5.07 -11.03 2.51
CA GLY A 55 5.84 -12.27 2.54
C GLY A 55 5.02 -13.55 2.33
N ASN A 56 3.70 -13.53 2.55
CA ASN A 56 2.81 -14.67 2.30
C ASN A 56 1.60 -14.33 1.40
N GLU A 57 1.59 -13.13 0.82
CA GLU A 57 0.48 -12.57 0.03
C GLU A 57 0.09 -13.47 -1.14
N GLU A 58 1.07 -14.00 -1.88
CA GLU A 58 0.84 -14.91 -2.99
C GLU A 58 -0.01 -16.14 -2.59
N ALA A 59 0.44 -16.87 -1.58
CA ALA A 59 -0.25 -18.06 -1.09
C ALA A 59 -1.63 -17.71 -0.50
N ALA A 60 -1.72 -16.57 0.17
CA ALA A 60 -2.95 -16.09 0.77
C ALA A 60 -4.00 -15.71 -0.29
N LEU A 61 -3.60 -15.04 -1.38
CA LEU A 61 -4.46 -14.67 -2.49
C LEU A 61 -4.87 -15.91 -3.30
N ALA A 62 -3.95 -16.82 -3.57
CA ALA A 62 -4.26 -18.09 -4.23
C ALA A 62 -5.29 -18.91 -3.44
N ALA A 63 -5.17 -18.97 -2.11
CA ALA A 63 -6.16 -19.63 -1.24
C ALA A 63 -7.54 -18.94 -1.23
N ARG A 64 -7.62 -17.70 -1.74
CA ARG A 64 -8.86 -16.94 -1.96
C ARG A 64 -9.33 -17.01 -3.41
N GLY A 65 -8.70 -17.84 -4.26
CA GLY A 65 -9.12 -18.01 -5.66
C GLY A 65 -8.65 -16.91 -6.60
N PHE A 66 -7.71 -16.07 -6.18
CA PHE A 66 -7.05 -15.15 -7.09
C PHE A 66 -6.17 -15.93 -8.08
N GLN A 67 -6.05 -15.39 -9.29
CA GLN A 67 -5.27 -15.91 -10.40
C GLN A 67 -4.04 -15.03 -10.63
N TYR A 68 -2.96 -15.59 -11.15
CA TYR A 68 -1.74 -14.83 -11.47
C TYR A 68 -1.95 -13.83 -12.61
N GLY A 69 -1.32 -12.67 -12.49
CA GLY A 69 -1.35 -11.61 -13.49
C GLY A 69 -2.38 -10.54 -13.19
N THR A 70 -2.91 -9.92 -14.24
CA THR A 70 -3.92 -8.87 -14.18
C THR A 70 -5.01 -9.15 -15.20
N ALA A 71 -6.21 -8.61 -14.97
CA ALA A 71 -7.29 -8.67 -15.93
C ALA A 71 -8.08 -7.35 -15.90
N PRO A 72 -8.66 -6.93 -17.04
CA PRO A 72 -9.60 -5.82 -17.05
C PRO A 72 -10.81 -6.17 -16.19
N ASN A 73 -11.45 -5.16 -15.61
CA ASN A 73 -12.71 -5.31 -14.88
C ASN A 73 -12.63 -6.27 -13.68
N ALA A 74 -11.43 -6.53 -13.17
CA ALA A 74 -11.16 -7.44 -12.07
C ALA A 74 -10.62 -6.69 -10.86
N LEU A 75 -10.74 -7.30 -9.69
CA LEU A 75 -10.01 -6.83 -8.52
C LEU A 75 -8.55 -7.25 -8.68
N VAL A 76 -7.63 -6.30 -8.80
CA VAL A 76 -6.20 -6.56 -8.99
C VAL A 76 -5.42 -6.12 -7.76
N ILE A 77 -4.49 -6.95 -7.32
CA ILE A 77 -3.56 -6.66 -6.22
C ILE A 77 -2.15 -6.84 -6.76
N GLY A 78 -1.34 -5.79 -6.62
CA GLY A 78 0.06 -5.76 -7.03
C GLY A 78 0.94 -5.55 -5.82
N TRP A 79 2.07 -6.24 -5.76
CA TRP A 79 3.00 -6.14 -4.64
C TRP A 79 4.46 -6.39 -5.02
N ASN A 80 5.35 -6.06 -4.08
CA ASN A 80 6.76 -6.46 -4.05
C ASN A 80 7.15 -6.85 -2.62
N GLY A 81 8.45 -6.95 -2.33
CA GLY A 81 8.94 -7.39 -1.02
C GLY A 81 8.53 -6.52 0.19
N GLY A 82 8.08 -5.28 -0.02
CA GLY A 82 7.78 -4.35 1.08
C GLY A 82 6.50 -3.52 0.94
N HIS A 83 5.84 -3.56 -0.22
CA HIS A 83 4.62 -2.78 -0.44
C HIS A 83 3.62 -3.53 -1.31
N THR A 84 2.33 -3.25 -1.07
CA THR A 84 1.20 -3.77 -1.84
C THR A 84 0.11 -2.70 -1.96
N ALA A 85 -0.60 -2.70 -3.08
CA ALA A 85 -1.76 -1.86 -3.29
C ALA A 85 -2.77 -2.54 -4.21
N VAL A 86 -3.97 -1.99 -4.23
CA VAL A 86 -5.15 -2.58 -4.86
C VAL A 86 -5.63 -1.67 -5.99
N THR A 87 -6.13 -2.27 -7.06
CA THR A 87 -7.02 -1.61 -8.03
C THR A 87 -8.35 -2.36 -8.08
N LEU A 88 -9.44 -1.65 -7.84
CA LEU A 88 -10.80 -2.20 -7.85
C LEU A 88 -11.25 -2.51 -9.30
N PRO A 89 -12.31 -3.31 -9.47
CA PRO A 89 -12.83 -3.66 -10.80
C PRO A 89 -13.21 -2.49 -11.72
N ASP A 90 -13.60 -1.35 -11.15
CA ASP A 90 -13.89 -0.11 -11.90
C ASP A 90 -12.63 0.71 -12.26
N GLY A 91 -11.45 0.18 -11.95
CA GLY A 91 -10.17 0.86 -12.13
C GLY A 91 -9.78 1.78 -10.97
N THR A 92 -10.60 1.90 -9.91
CA THR A 92 -10.31 2.77 -8.77
C THR A 92 -9.10 2.25 -7.98
N PRO A 93 -7.99 3.00 -7.89
CA PRO A 93 -6.82 2.60 -7.11
C PRO A 93 -7.02 2.89 -5.62
N VAL A 94 -6.55 1.98 -4.76
CA VAL A 94 -6.65 2.08 -3.30
C VAL A 94 -5.36 1.59 -2.67
N SER A 95 -4.81 2.37 -1.73
CA SER A 95 -3.58 2.00 -1.02
C SER A 95 -3.60 2.46 0.44
N SER A 96 -2.76 1.85 1.27
CA SER A 96 -2.45 2.34 2.60
C SER A 96 -0.95 2.58 2.71
N GLY A 97 -0.55 3.72 3.29
CA GLY A 97 0.86 4.08 3.54
C GLY A 97 1.44 5.10 2.56
N GLU A 98 0.84 5.29 1.39
CA GLU A 98 1.21 6.32 0.41
C GLU A 98 0.61 7.69 0.78
N GLY A 99 0.95 8.19 1.97
CA GLY A 99 0.33 9.37 2.55
C GLY A 99 -0.17 9.18 3.98
N GLY A 100 0.28 8.13 4.67
CA GLY A 100 0.04 7.96 6.12
C GLY A 100 -1.25 7.22 6.50
N GLY A 101 -1.99 6.65 5.56
CA GLY A 101 -3.17 5.85 5.83
C GLY A 101 -3.86 5.34 4.56
N VAL A 102 -5.05 4.78 4.73
CA VAL A 102 -5.90 4.30 3.65
C VAL A 102 -6.38 5.49 2.81
N ARG A 103 -6.22 5.40 1.50
CA ARG A 103 -6.67 6.42 0.55
C ARG A 103 -7.14 5.79 -0.74
N ILE A 104 -8.04 6.53 -1.41
CA ILE A 104 -8.41 6.30 -2.80
C ILE A 104 -7.52 7.21 -3.67
N GLY A 105 -7.01 6.69 -4.78
CA GLY A 105 -6.11 7.41 -5.68
C GLY A 105 -4.69 6.83 -5.76
N GLY A 106 -3.86 7.41 -6.62
CA GLY A 106 -2.50 6.91 -6.91
C GLY A 106 -2.49 5.89 -8.06
N ALA A 107 -1.44 5.08 -8.11
CA ALA A 107 -1.25 4.09 -9.17
C ALA A 107 -1.87 2.71 -8.85
N GLY A 108 -2.32 2.49 -7.60
CA GLY A 108 -2.95 1.23 -7.18
C GLY A 108 -2.04 0.03 -7.42
N ALA A 109 -2.62 -1.07 -7.89
CA ALA A 109 -1.91 -2.30 -8.23
C ALA A 109 -0.95 -2.18 -9.42
N TYR A 110 -0.95 -1.07 -10.17
CA TYR A 110 -0.13 -0.90 -11.38
C TYR A 110 1.10 -0.01 -11.16
N GLN A 111 1.57 0.09 -9.92
CA GLN A 111 2.81 0.79 -9.62
C GLN A 111 4.00 0.11 -10.31
N ALA A 112 4.87 0.90 -10.95
CA ALA A 112 6.01 0.39 -11.71
C ALA A 112 6.99 -0.47 -10.88
N GLY A 113 7.02 -0.32 -9.56
CA GLY A 113 7.85 -1.10 -8.64
C GLY A 113 7.26 -2.44 -8.20
N PHE A 114 6.03 -2.78 -8.58
CA PHE A 114 5.43 -4.07 -8.25
C PHE A 114 5.90 -5.15 -9.23
N THR A 115 6.33 -6.26 -8.65
CA THR A 115 6.93 -7.39 -9.37
C THR A 115 6.01 -8.61 -9.40
N HIS A 116 4.95 -8.60 -8.60
CA HIS A 116 3.94 -9.63 -8.53
C HIS A 116 2.55 -9.01 -8.66
N HIS A 117 1.66 -9.73 -9.34
CA HIS A 117 0.28 -9.33 -9.51
C HIS A 117 -0.60 -10.57 -9.47
N MET A 118 -1.76 -10.44 -8.81
CA MET A 118 -2.83 -11.40 -8.88
C MET A 118 -4.17 -10.69 -8.98
N PHE A 119 -5.13 -11.33 -9.62
CA PHE A 119 -6.46 -10.77 -9.82
C PHE A 119 -7.57 -11.75 -9.43
N LEU A 120 -8.72 -11.22 -9.07
CA LEU A 120 -9.96 -11.96 -8.88
C LEU A 120 -11.00 -11.41 -9.86
N PRO A 121 -11.54 -12.24 -10.80
CA PRO A 121 -12.68 -11.86 -11.60
C PRO A 121 -13.87 -11.45 -10.73
N MET A 122 -14.53 -10.35 -11.06
CA MET A 122 -15.67 -9.83 -10.32
C MET A 122 -16.86 -9.65 -11.27
N ASP A 123 -18.04 -10.03 -10.83
CA ASP A 123 -19.30 -9.71 -11.50
C ASP A 123 -19.56 -8.23 -11.24
N LEU A 124 -19.35 -7.47 -12.30
CA LEU A 124 -19.79 -6.11 -12.40
C LEU A 124 -21.30 -6.17 -12.63
N ASP A 125 -22.10 -6.06 -11.57
CA ASP A 125 -23.54 -5.70 -11.65
C ASP A 125 -23.68 -4.25 -12.17
N LEU A 126 -22.97 -3.93 -13.25
CA LEU A 126 -23.15 -2.73 -14.03
C LEU A 126 -24.34 -3.00 -14.96
N PRO A 127 -25.26 -2.04 -15.12
CA PRO A 127 -26.27 -2.15 -16.16
C PRO A 127 -25.56 -2.43 -17.50
N GLU A 128 -25.96 -3.51 -18.17
CA GLU A 128 -25.39 -3.90 -19.47
C GLU A 128 -25.42 -2.70 -20.42
N GLY A 129 -24.26 -2.09 -20.69
CA GLY A 129 -24.14 -0.96 -21.63
C GLY A 129 -23.20 0.18 -21.26
N GLU A 130 -22.75 0.29 -20.00
CA GLU A 130 -21.96 1.46 -19.55
C GLU A 130 -20.46 1.19 -19.32
N LEU A 131 -19.93 0.03 -19.75
CA LEU A 131 -18.49 -0.21 -19.68
C LEU A 131 -17.79 0.70 -20.70
N PRO A 132 -16.88 1.60 -20.29
CA PRO A 132 -16.00 2.24 -21.25
C PRO A 132 -15.23 1.13 -21.98
N PRO A 133 -15.04 1.24 -23.31
CA PRO A 133 -14.31 0.22 -24.05
C PRO A 133 -12.95 0.02 -23.38
N PRO A 134 -12.43 -1.23 -23.34
CA PRO A 134 -11.08 -1.46 -22.89
C PRO A 134 -10.16 -0.50 -23.65
N PRO A 135 -9.15 0.10 -23.01
CA PRO A 135 -8.19 0.90 -23.75
C PRO A 135 -7.56 0.00 -24.82
N GLU A 136 -7.99 0.16 -26.07
CA GLU A 136 -7.32 -0.36 -27.24
C GLU A 136 -6.01 0.41 -27.38
N ALA A 137 -5.02 0.02 -26.58
CA ALA A 137 -3.64 0.40 -26.85
C ALA A 137 -3.14 -0.58 -27.92
N PRO A 138 -2.91 -0.15 -29.18
CA PRO A 138 -2.10 -0.95 -30.08
C PRO A 138 -0.71 -1.12 -29.46
N VAL A 139 -0.28 -2.37 -29.37
CA VAL A 139 1.12 -2.73 -29.14
C VAL A 139 1.95 -2.22 -30.32
N GLU A 140 2.37 -0.96 -30.28
CA GLU A 140 3.39 -0.46 -31.20
C GLU A 140 4.78 -0.78 -30.65
N LEU A 141 5.34 -1.88 -31.14
CA LEU A 141 6.79 -2.09 -31.17
C LEU A 141 7.38 -1.02 -32.11
N VAL A 142 7.85 0.10 -31.56
CA VAL A 142 8.66 1.06 -32.34
C VAL A 142 10.13 0.94 -31.96
N ASP A 143 10.88 0.57 -32.98
CA ASP A 143 12.32 0.50 -33.07
C ASP A 143 12.97 1.89 -32.83
N ALA A 144 14.26 1.85 -32.52
CA ALA A 144 15.07 2.96 -32.06
C ALA A 144 15.20 4.13 -33.04
N VAL A 145 14.99 5.36 -32.57
CA VAL A 145 15.61 6.59 -33.10
C VAL A 145 15.98 7.54 -31.95
N ALA A 146 17.20 8.09 -32.05
CA ALA A 146 17.94 8.91 -31.10
C ALA A 146 17.25 10.23 -30.65
N PRO A 147 17.65 10.81 -29.50
CA PRO A 147 16.98 11.96 -28.89
C PRO A 147 17.36 13.30 -29.55
N ALA A 148 16.38 14.18 -29.70
CA ALA A 148 16.56 15.61 -30.03
C ALA A 148 16.26 16.47 -28.78
N PRO A 149 16.83 17.69 -28.67
CA PRO A 149 17.30 18.25 -27.40
C PRO A 149 16.19 18.91 -26.57
N ALA A 150 16.39 18.91 -25.25
CA ALA A 150 15.52 19.54 -24.27
C ALA A 150 15.54 21.09 -24.38
N PRO A 151 14.41 21.78 -24.21
CA PRO A 151 14.40 23.23 -24.02
C PRO A 151 14.84 23.57 -22.59
N GLU A 152 15.84 24.45 -22.48
CA GLU A 152 16.23 25.12 -21.24
C GLU A 152 15.06 25.93 -20.68
N VAL A 153 14.56 25.53 -19.52
CA VAL A 153 13.77 26.40 -18.64
C VAL A 153 14.54 26.56 -17.33
N ALA A 154 15.25 27.67 -17.26
CA ALA A 154 15.84 28.19 -16.04
C ALA A 154 14.75 28.65 -15.07
N SER A 155 14.82 28.22 -13.81
CA SER A 155 14.69 29.09 -12.61
C SER A 155 14.67 28.27 -11.29
N PRO A 156 14.99 28.90 -10.15
CA PRO A 156 15.98 28.37 -9.19
C PRO A 156 15.40 27.49 -8.09
N ALA A 157 16.26 26.63 -7.56
CA ALA A 157 16.03 25.91 -6.31
C ALA A 157 16.09 26.87 -5.10
N PRO A 158 15.18 26.77 -4.12
CA PRO A 158 15.52 27.07 -2.75
C PRO A 158 16.25 25.86 -2.16
N GLU A 159 17.53 26.01 -1.85
CA GLU A 159 18.26 25.08 -0.98
C GLU A 159 17.62 25.11 0.41
N PHE A 160 16.78 24.14 0.71
CA PHE A 160 16.56 23.74 2.11
C PHE A 160 17.70 22.82 2.50
N ALA A 161 18.76 23.41 3.05
CA ALA A 161 19.76 22.66 3.80
C ALA A 161 19.06 21.91 4.95
N PRO A 162 19.37 20.63 5.19
CA PRO A 162 18.89 19.95 6.39
C PRO A 162 19.45 20.68 7.63
N PRO A 163 18.66 20.84 8.71
CA PRO A 163 19.19 21.36 9.95
C PRO A 163 20.32 20.45 10.46
N ALA A 164 21.36 21.07 11.03
CA ALA A 164 22.47 20.36 11.65
C ALA A 164 21.95 19.43 12.76
N PRO A 165 22.61 18.28 13.01
CA PRO A 165 22.24 17.41 14.13
C PRO A 165 22.39 18.17 15.45
N GLU A 166 21.35 18.08 16.28
CA GLU A 166 21.40 18.59 17.66
C GLU A 166 22.53 17.90 18.44
N PRO A 167 23.27 18.61 19.30
CA PRO A 167 24.26 17.98 20.16
C PRO A 167 23.56 16.97 21.08
N ALA A 168 24.15 15.78 21.20
CA ALA A 168 23.70 14.74 22.11
C ALA A 168 23.59 15.30 23.55
N PRO A 169 22.61 14.85 24.35
CA PRO A 169 22.52 15.25 25.74
C PRO A 169 23.80 14.84 26.48
N GLU A 170 24.43 15.81 27.12
CA GLU A 170 25.56 15.61 28.02
C GLU A 170 25.09 14.66 29.12
N MET A 171 25.61 13.43 29.14
CA MET A 171 25.30 12.50 30.22
C MET A 171 25.80 13.11 31.53
N ALA A 172 24.87 13.36 32.45
CA ALA A 172 25.23 13.70 33.81
C ALA A 172 26.20 12.63 34.38
N PRO A 173 27.24 13.01 35.13
CA PRO A 173 28.12 12.03 35.74
C PRO A 173 27.31 11.11 36.66
N GLU A 174 27.58 9.81 36.56
CA GLU A 174 26.99 8.81 37.45
C GLU A 174 27.24 9.18 38.92
N PRO A 175 26.24 9.05 39.81
CA PRO A 175 26.47 9.21 41.23
C PRO A 175 27.50 8.17 41.68
N GLY A 176 28.55 8.64 42.36
CA GLY A 176 29.60 7.79 42.90
C GLY A 176 29.05 6.70 43.83
N PRO A 177 29.79 5.60 44.00
CA PRO A 177 29.33 4.46 44.79
C PRO A 177 28.97 4.90 46.22
N PRO A 178 27.91 4.34 46.82
CA PRO A 178 27.57 4.61 48.21
C PRO A 178 28.76 4.25 49.10
N GLY A 179 29.17 5.19 49.95
CA GLY A 179 30.22 4.99 50.93
C GLY A 179 29.87 3.83 51.86
N ASP A 180 30.84 2.93 52.02
CA ASP A 180 30.81 1.83 52.98
C ASP A 180 30.52 2.38 54.39
N PRO A 181 29.44 1.97 55.08
CA PRO A 181 29.34 2.23 56.50
C PRO A 181 30.37 1.34 57.19
N GLY A 182 31.53 1.93 57.46
CA GLY A 182 32.58 1.32 58.24
C GLY A 182 32.01 0.62 59.48
N MET A 183 32.32 -0.67 59.56
CA MET A 183 32.32 -1.41 60.81
C MET A 183 33.27 -0.75 61.82
N ALA A 184 32.92 -0.98 63.10
CA ALA A 184 33.73 -0.83 64.31
C ALA A 184 33.65 0.57 64.97
N ASP A 185 33.46 0.73 66.29
CA ASP A 185 33.76 -0.15 67.42
C ASP A 185 32.96 0.30 68.67
N ALA A 186 32.78 -0.68 69.58
CA ALA A 186 32.64 -0.59 71.04
C ALA A 186 31.39 0.05 71.69
#